data_AF-A0A0C2CJJ2-F1
#
_entry.id   AF-A0A0C2CJJ2-F1
#
_cell.length_a   1.000
_cell.length_b   1.000
_cell.length_c   1.000
_cell.angle_alpha   90.00
_cell.angle_beta   90.00
_cell.angle_gamma   90.00
#
_symmetry.space_group_name_H-M   'P 1'
#
loop_
_entity.id
_entity.type
_entity.pdbx_description
1 polymer ?
#
loop_
_entity_poly.entity_id
_entity_poly.type
_entity_poly.pdbx_seq_one_letter_code
_entity_poly.pdbx_strand_id
1 'polypeptide(L)'
;CQVLLNNSMASGSAKALENHALLGTTKLRQSLTKTRKVNTLINAVKRFQDENGIKMDTLPPALQLLDLHKIKRHDLYEQAAMDISEHVVARIRALGENGSPESIKKLEEQLEKCFEMFPLPQFRQIVLENLKQLPKIPEKYLDIIMGDRDFYDACPLIVQQQIWLRNNDLFVEAFRPLIESYLKKKEDLLLSVEPSNTNFFTFETTKARRQWKEIKDLIKFCGNHEELFKSMTAYIRELFATTGNAMLCSLRYELIMAAHDAGIENLVKSG
;
A
#
# COMPACT_ATOMS: atom_id res chain seq x y z
N CYS A 1 -12.76 -27.61 -15.39
CA CYS A 1 -12.66 -26.55 -16.40
C CYS A 1 -13.71 -25.44 -16.28
N GLN A 2 -14.83 -25.62 -15.57
CA GLN A 2 -15.87 -24.58 -15.44
C GLN A 2 -15.54 -23.47 -14.41
N VAL A 3 -14.65 -23.73 -13.46
CA VAL A 3 -14.35 -22.79 -12.35
C VAL A 3 -13.32 -21.71 -12.74
N LEU A 4 -12.69 -21.82 -13.92
CA LEU A 4 -11.79 -20.80 -14.47
C LEU A 4 -12.51 -19.52 -14.95
N LEU A 5 -13.85 -19.47 -14.86
CA LEU A 5 -14.66 -18.34 -15.33
C LEU A 5 -15.16 -17.41 -14.22
N ASN A 6 -15.04 -17.77 -12.93
CA ASN A 6 -15.76 -17.04 -11.87
C ASN A 6 -14.91 -16.20 -10.92
N ASN A 7 -13.59 -16.14 -11.05
CA ASN A 7 -12.83 -15.08 -10.39
C ASN A 7 -12.74 -13.88 -11.32
N SER A 8 -13.73 -13.01 -11.15
CA SER A 8 -13.72 -11.59 -11.48
C SER A 8 -12.40 -10.94 -11.06
N MET A 9 -11.37 -11.05 -11.90
CA MET A 9 -10.28 -10.08 -11.93
C MET A 9 -10.63 -9.04 -12.98
N ALA A 10 -10.70 -7.78 -12.52
CA ALA A 10 -11.03 -6.60 -13.28
C ALA A 10 -10.46 -6.64 -14.71
N SER A 11 -11.28 -6.30 -15.71
CA SER A 11 -10.95 -6.37 -17.14
C SER A 11 -9.69 -5.58 -17.57
N GLY A 12 -9.10 -4.79 -16.67
CA GLY A 12 -7.82 -4.11 -16.87
C GLY A 12 -6.58 -5.02 -16.75
N SER A 13 -6.61 -6.05 -15.90
CA SER A 13 -5.43 -6.91 -15.64
C SER A 13 -5.09 -7.82 -16.82
N ALA A 14 -6.09 -8.28 -17.56
CA ALA A 14 -5.92 -9.20 -18.69
C ALA A 14 -5.01 -8.65 -19.80
N LYS A 15 -4.99 -7.32 -20.01
CA LYS A 15 -4.11 -6.67 -21.01
C LYS A 15 -2.66 -6.54 -20.52
N ALA A 16 -2.45 -6.23 -19.24
CA ALA A 16 -1.10 -6.07 -18.68
C ALA A 16 -0.31 -7.40 -18.68
N LEU A 17 -0.99 -8.51 -18.40
CA LEU A 17 -0.39 -9.85 -18.46
C LEU A 17 0.01 -10.28 -19.87
N GLU A 18 -0.69 -9.82 -20.92
CA GLU A 18 -0.41 -10.18 -22.31
C GLU A 18 0.80 -9.45 -22.92
N ASN A 19 1.26 -8.36 -22.28
CA ASN A 19 2.49 -7.64 -22.62
C ASN A 19 3.74 -8.37 -22.09
N HIS A 20 3.57 -9.16 -21.03
CA HIS A 20 4.60 -10.10 -20.60
C HIS A 20 4.45 -11.43 -21.35
N ALA A 21 5.49 -12.27 -21.35
CA ALA A 21 5.48 -13.60 -21.97
C ALA A 21 4.50 -14.61 -21.31
N LEU A 22 3.51 -14.11 -20.55
CA LEU A 22 2.49 -14.86 -19.87
C LEU A 22 1.25 -14.91 -20.78
N LEU A 23 0.74 -16.12 -21.02
CA LEU A 23 -0.48 -16.31 -21.79
C LEU A 23 -1.69 -15.81 -20.99
N GLY A 24 -2.14 -14.59 -21.28
CA GLY A 24 -3.33 -14.01 -20.68
C GLY A 24 -4.61 -14.80 -20.93
N THR A 25 -5.64 -14.49 -20.15
CA THR A 25 -6.96 -15.17 -20.18
C THR A 25 -7.60 -15.15 -21.57
N THR A 26 -7.36 -14.09 -22.34
CA THR A 26 -7.93 -13.91 -23.69
C THR A 26 -7.28 -14.87 -24.70
N LYS A 27 -5.95 -14.98 -24.69
CA LYS A 27 -5.20 -15.93 -25.53
C LYS A 27 -5.51 -17.38 -25.17
N LEU A 28 -5.61 -17.69 -23.88
CA LEU A 28 -6.06 -19.00 -23.39
C LEU A 28 -7.48 -19.34 -23.87
N ARG A 29 -8.43 -18.42 -23.67
CA ARG A 29 -9.82 -18.61 -24.11
C ARG A 29 -9.90 -18.78 -25.62
N GLN A 30 -9.16 -17.99 -26.41
CA GLN A 30 -9.11 -18.14 -27.86
C GLN A 30 -8.50 -19.48 -28.29
N SER A 31 -7.42 -19.93 -27.65
CA SER A 31 -6.78 -21.21 -27.94
C SER A 31 -7.71 -22.39 -27.66
N LEU A 32 -8.43 -22.34 -26.53
CA LEU A 32 -9.38 -23.36 -26.10
C LEU A 32 -10.70 -23.33 -26.90
N THR A 33 -11.15 -22.15 -27.36
CA THR A 33 -12.41 -22.01 -28.15
C THR A 33 -12.21 -22.40 -29.61
N LYS A 34 -11.00 -22.20 -30.18
CA LYS A 34 -10.68 -22.59 -31.56
C LYS A 34 -10.51 -24.11 -31.72
N THR A 35 -10.30 -24.86 -30.64
CA THR A 35 -10.11 -26.31 -30.68
C THR A 35 -11.44 -27.07 -30.58
N ARG A 36 -12.07 -27.38 -31.73
CA ARG A 36 -13.34 -28.16 -31.80
C ARG A 36 -13.22 -29.66 -31.51
N LYS A 37 -12.02 -30.25 -31.55
CA LYS A 37 -11.78 -31.70 -31.36
C LYS A 37 -11.18 -31.97 -29.97
N VAL A 38 -11.76 -32.92 -29.24
CA VAL A 38 -11.35 -33.30 -27.87
C VAL A 38 -9.88 -33.71 -27.79
N ASN A 39 -9.36 -34.47 -28.75
CA ASN A 39 -7.95 -34.89 -28.77
C ASN A 39 -6.98 -33.72 -28.98
N THR A 40 -7.37 -32.73 -29.80
CA THR A 40 -6.58 -31.52 -30.02
C THR A 40 -6.59 -30.61 -28.79
N LEU A 41 -7.71 -30.61 -28.05
CA LEU A 41 -7.83 -29.88 -26.79
C LEU A 41 -6.91 -30.47 -25.71
N ILE A 42 -6.89 -31.80 -25.54
CA ILE A 42 -6.00 -32.47 -24.57
C ILE A 42 -4.53 -32.20 -24.90
N ASN A 43 -4.15 -32.25 -26.19
CA ASN A 43 -2.78 -31.95 -26.60
C ASN A 43 -2.43 -30.48 -26.42
N ALA A 44 -3.37 -29.55 -26.65
CA ALA A 44 -3.17 -28.13 -26.42
C ALA A 44 -2.97 -27.83 -24.92
N VAL A 45 -3.75 -28.48 -24.04
CA VAL A 45 -3.61 -28.35 -22.59
C VAL A 45 -2.28 -28.93 -22.11
N LYS A 46 -1.87 -30.11 -22.61
CA LYS A 46 -0.55 -30.68 -22.28
C LYS A 46 0.59 -29.76 -22.69
N ARG A 47 0.58 -29.26 -23.94
CA ARG A 47 1.58 -28.28 -24.40
C ARG A 47 1.62 -27.04 -23.52
N PHE A 48 0.45 -26.51 -23.17
CA PHE A 48 0.36 -25.36 -22.26
C PHE A 48 0.99 -25.67 -20.89
N GLN A 49 0.73 -26.85 -20.33
CA GLN A 49 1.31 -27.30 -19.06
C GLN A 49 2.82 -27.53 -19.16
N ASP A 50 3.33 -28.06 -20.27
CA ASP A 50 4.76 -28.28 -20.49
C ASP A 50 5.52 -26.94 -20.67
N GLU A 51 4.87 -25.97 -21.31
CA GLU A 51 5.43 -24.63 -21.54
C GLU A 51 5.41 -23.75 -20.29
N ASN A 52 4.33 -23.78 -19.50
CA ASN A 52 4.10 -22.87 -18.37
C ASN A 52 4.20 -23.54 -16.99
N GLY A 53 4.41 -24.86 -16.93
CA GLY A 53 4.57 -25.59 -15.69
C GLY A 53 5.94 -25.36 -15.04
N ILE A 54 6.01 -25.60 -13.73
CA ILE A 54 7.28 -25.59 -13.00
C ILE A 54 8.14 -26.76 -13.51
N LYS A 55 9.27 -26.44 -14.13
CA LYS A 55 10.19 -27.44 -14.68
C LYS A 55 11.13 -27.94 -13.59
N MET A 56 10.72 -29.02 -12.94
CA MET A 56 11.52 -29.72 -11.95
C MET A 56 11.38 -31.23 -12.14
N ASP A 57 12.50 -31.95 -12.22
CA ASP A 57 12.51 -33.39 -12.51
C ASP A 57 11.83 -34.24 -11.42
N THR A 58 11.79 -33.74 -10.18
CA THR A 58 11.15 -34.38 -9.03
C THR A 58 9.65 -34.09 -8.92
N LEU A 59 9.14 -33.13 -9.68
CA LEU A 59 7.76 -32.68 -9.58
C LEU A 59 6.75 -33.67 -10.18
N PRO A 60 6.99 -34.33 -11.34
CA PRO A 60 6.02 -35.28 -11.91
C PRO A 60 5.68 -36.46 -10.97
N PRO A 61 6.65 -37.14 -10.32
CA PRO A 61 6.34 -38.17 -9.33
C PRO A 61 5.56 -37.62 -8.13
N ALA A 62 5.91 -36.42 -7.64
CA ALA A 62 5.22 -35.79 -6.52
C ALA A 62 3.76 -35.42 -6.87
N LEU A 63 3.51 -34.92 -8.09
CA LEU A 63 2.16 -34.62 -8.58
C LEU A 63 1.31 -35.89 -8.71
N GLN A 64 1.89 -37.00 -9.16
CA GLN A 64 1.18 -38.28 -9.21
C GLN A 64 0.76 -38.75 -7.81
N LEU A 65 1.63 -38.59 -6.82
CA LEU A 65 1.31 -38.92 -5.43
C LEU A 65 0.17 -38.03 -4.91
N LEU A 66 0.22 -36.73 -5.17
CA LEU A 66 -0.85 -35.79 -4.78
C LEU A 66 -2.20 -36.13 -5.43
N ASP A 67 -2.19 -36.54 -6.70
CA ASP A 67 -3.41 -36.98 -7.39
C ASP A 67 -4.02 -38.23 -6.73
N LEU A 68 -3.19 -39.18 -6.27
CA LEU A 68 -3.66 -40.36 -5.52
C LEU A 68 -4.33 -39.96 -4.19
N HIS A 69 -3.84 -38.91 -3.54
CA HIS A 69 -4.45 -38.32 -2.34
C HIS A 69 -5.66 -37.40 -2.62
N LYS A 70 -6.09 -37.29 -3.89
CA LYS A 70 -7.19 -36.40 -4.34
C LYS A 70 -6.95 -34.92 -4.02
N ILE A 71 -5.69 -34.51 -3.88
CA ILE A 71 -5.32 -33.10 -3.69
C ILE A 71 -5.28 -32.45 -5.07
N LYS A 72 -5.91 -31.27 -5.21
CA LYS A 72 -5.90 -30.57 -6.49
C LYS A 72 -4.51 -29.99 -6.70
N ARG A 73 -3.93 -30.25 -7.87
CA ARG A 73 -2.65 -29.63 -8.29
C ARG A 73 -2.69 -28.09 -8.25
N HIS A 74 -3.86 -27.49 -8.45
CA HIS A 74 -4.06 -26.04 -8.28
C HIS A 74 -3.62 -25.56 -6.90
N ASP A 75 -4.06 -26.23 -5.84
CA ASP A 75 -3.83 -25.81 -4.46
C ASP A 75 -2.33 -25.86 -4.14
N LEU A 76 -1.60 -26.84 -4.70
CA LEU A 76 -0.13 -26.90 -4.61
C LEU A 76 0.53 -25.69 -5.29
N TYR A 77 0.15 -25.38 -6.53
CA TYR A 77 0.75 -24.26 -7.26
C TYR A 77 0.41 -22.90 -6.64
N GLU A 78 -0.80 -22.76 -6.09
CA GLU A 78 -1.21 -21.58 -5.34
C GLU A 78 -0.37 -21.41 -4.08
N GLN A 79 -0.19 -22.47 -3.29
CA GLN A 79 0.70 -22.43 -2.11
C GLN A 79 2.15 -22.16 -2.49
N ALA A 80 2.70 -22.84 -3.50
CA ALA A 80 4.06 -22.61 -3.96
C ALA A 80 4.27 -21.15 -4.41
N ALA A 81 3.29 -20.57 -5.11
CA ALA A 81 3.35 -19.16 -5.50
C ALA A 81 3.30 -18.22 -4.29
N MET A 82 2.49 -18.53 -3.27
CA MET A 82 2.45 -17.78 -2.02
C MET A 82 3.78 -17.86 -1.28
N ASP A 83 4.34 -19.05 -1.08
CA ASP A 83 5.61 -19.26 -0.37
C ASP A 83 6.76 -18.54 -1.09
N ILE A 84 6.84 -18.67 -2.42
CA ILE A 84 7.86 -17.96 -3.22
C ILE A 84 7.69 -16.45 -3.08
N SER A 85 6.45 -15.93 -3.10
CA SER A 85 6.20 -14.51 -2.94
C SER A 85 6.66 -14.00 -1.56
N GLU A 86 6.40 -14.77 -0.50
CA GLU A 86 6.83 -14.44 0.86
C GLU A 86 8.37 -14.45 0.97
N HIS A 87 9.04 -15.46 0.40
CA HIS A 87 10.49 -15.52 0.34
C HIS A 87 11.10 -14.32 -0.42
N VAL A 88 10.48 -13.91 -1.52
CA VAL A 88 10.91 -12.72 -2.28
C VAL A 88 10.74 -11.46 -1.43
N VAL A 89 9.59 -11.27 -0.79
CA VAL A 89 9.32 -10.14 0.12
C VAL A 89 10.33 -10.10 1.27
N ALA A 90 10.63 -11.24 1.89
CA ALA A 90 11.62 -11.33 2.95
C ALA A 90 13.02 -10.92 2.47
N ARG A 91 13.40 -11.34 1.25
CA ARG A 91 14.68 -10.96 0.65
C ARG A 91 14.74 -9.47 0.30
N ILE A 92 13.65 -8.88 -0.16
CA ILE A 92 13.53 -7.43 -0.42
C ILE A 92 13.76 -6.65 0.88
N ARG A 93 13.14 -7.07 1.98
CA ARG A 93 13.36 -6.45 3.30
C ARG A 93 14.81 -6.52 3.72
N ALA A 94 15.43 -7.70 3.63
CA ALA A 94 16.84 -7.87 3.98
C ALA A 94 17.77 -7.02 3.09
N LEU A 95 17.44 -6.84 1.80
CA LEU A 95 18.20 -5.96 0.91
C LEU A 95 18.03 -4.48 1.27
N GLY A 96 16.83 -4.06 1.66
CA GLY A 96 16.55 -2.70 2.12
C GLY A 96 17.30 -2.33 3.40
N GLU A 97 17.38 -3.25 4.37
CA GLU A 97 18.11 -3.06 5.63
C GLU A 97 19.62 -2.85 5.43
N ASN A 98 20.21 -3.51 4.43
CA ASN A 98 21.64 -3.37 4.14
C ASN A 98 22.01 -1.99 3.57
N GLY A 99 21.05 -1.22 3.05
CA GLY A 99 21.21 0.19 2.65
C GLY A 99 22.29 0.50 1.60
N SER A 100 22.91 -0.52 0.99
CA SER A 100 24.01 -0.36 0.04
C SER A 100 23.50 0.23 -1.29
N PRO A 101 24.29 1.10 -1.97
CA PRO A 101 23.91 1.65 -3.27
C PRO A 101 23.66 0.57 -4.32
N GLU A 102 24.35 -0.57 -4.23
CA GLU A 102 24.10 -1.73 -5.11
C GLU A 102 22.77 -2.42 -4.81
N SER A 103 22.35 -2.41 -3.54
CA SER A 103 21.07 -2.99 -3.12
C SER A 103 19.91 -2.14 -3.63
N ILE A 104 20.04 -0.81 -3.57
CA ILE A 104 19.06 0.13 -4.13
C ILE A 104 18.92 -0.09 -5.63
N LYS A 105 20.03 -0.19 -6.38
CA LYS A 105 19.98 -0.45 -7.83
C LYS A 105 19.26 -1.77 -8.15
N LYS A 106 19.51 -2.83 -7.38
CA LYS A 106 18.80 -4.12 -7.55
C LYS A 106 17.30 -3.99 -7.24
N LEU A 107 16.92 -3.21 -6.24
CA LEU A 107 15.52 -2.93 -5.92
C LEU A 107 14.83 -2.14 -7.04
N GLU A 108 15.51 -1.16 -7.64
CA GLU A 108 14.99 -0.41 -8.80
C GLU A 108 14.79 -1.31 -10.03
N GLU A 109 15.77 -2.15 -10.37
CA GLU A 109 15.67 -3.10 -11.48
C GLU A 109 14.54 -4.12 -11.26
N GLN A 110 14.31 -4.52 -10.01
CA GLN A 110 13.24 -5.45 -9.64
C GLN A 110 11.87 -4.77 -9.66
N LEU A 111 11.79 -3.52 -9.18
CA LEU A 111 10.59 -2.70 -9.26
C LEU A 111 10.18 -2.52 -10.73
N GLU A 112 11.11 -2.19 -11.62
CA GLU A 112 10.81 -2.01 -13.05
C GLU A 112 10.14 -3.23 -13.69
N LYS A 113 10.57 -4.44 -13.31
CA LYS A 113 9.98 -5.69 -13.83
C LYS A 113 8.63 -6.03 -13.19
N CYS A 114 8.46 -5.72 -11.91
CA CYS A 114 7.28 -6.14 -11.15
C CYS A 114 6.16 -5.10 -11.14
N PHE A 115 6.46 -3.83 -11.45
CA PHE A 115 5.51 -2.72 -11.33
C PHE A 115 4.27 -2.92 -12.21
N GLU A 116 4.45 -3.34 -13.47
CA GLU A 116 3.35 -3.64 -14.40
C GLU A 116 2.49 -4.83 -13.94
N MET A 117 3.03 -5.68 -13.06
CA MET A 117 2.35 -6.86 -12.51
C MET A 117 1.57 -6.56 -11.23
N PHE A 118 1.50 -5.29 -10.77
CA PHE A 118 0.74 -4.88 -9.58
C PHE A 118 -0.72 -5.41 -9.53
N PRO A 119 -1.48 -5.54 -10.64
CA PRO A 119 -2.83 -6.08 -10.56
C PRO A 119 -2.90 -7.51 -9.99
N LEU A 120 -1.82 -8.29 -10.08
CA LEU A 120 -1.73 -9.67 -9.59
C LEU A 120 -1.54 -9.73 -8.07
N PRO A 121 -2.39 -10.47 -7.32
CA PRO A 121 -2.32 -10.53 -5.86
C PRO A 121 -0.95 -10.91 -5.29
N GLN A 122 -0.24 -11.86 -5.92
CA GLN A 122 1.08 -12.31 -5.45
C GLN A 122 2.17 -11.24 -5.64
N PHE A 123 2.02 -10.39 -6.67
CA PHE A 123 2.98 -9.32 -6.97
C PHE A 123 2.67 -8.04 -6.21
N ARG A 124 1.43 -7.81 -5.75
CA ARG A 124 1.08 -6.62 -4.95
C ARG A 124 2.01 -6.44 -3.77
N GLN A 125 2.15 -7.46 -2.93
CA GLN A 125 2.99 -7.38 -1.74
C GLN A 125 4.47 -7.15 -2.08
N ILE A 126 4.94 -7.75 -3.18
CA ILE A 126 6.30 -7.56 -3.69
C ILE A 126 6.53 -6.10 -4.10
N VAL A 127 5.61 -5.51 -4.88
CA VAL A 127 5.69 -4.11 -5.34
C VAL A 127 5.61 -3.14 -4.16
N LEU A 128 4.65 -3.33 -3.26
CA LEU A 128 4.46 -2.46 -2.09
C LEU A 128 5.68 -2.50 -1.15
N GLU A 129 6.25 -3.68 -0.90
CA GLU A 129 7.46 -3.77 -0.08
C GLU A 129 8.67 -3.17 -0.79
N ASN A 130 8.83 -3.34 -2.11
CA ASN A 130 9.89 -2.66 -2.86
C ASN A 130 9.80 -1.13 -2.73
N LEU A 131 8.61 -0.57 -2.94
CA LEU A 131 8.39 0.87 -2.81
C LEU A 131 8.70 1.37 -1.39
N LYS A 132 8.41 0.58 -0.37
CA LYS A 132 8.70 0.92 1.03
C LYS A 132 10.20 0.98 1.33
N GLN A 133 10.99 0.07 0.75
CA GLN A 133 12.43 -0.02 0.99
C GLN A 133 13.24 1.01 0.19
N LEU A 134 12.64 1.62 -0.84
CA LEU A 134 13.31 2.64 -1.64
C LEU A 134 13.28 4.01 -0.93
N PRO A 135 14.44 4.65 -0.70
CA PRO A 135 14.50 5.94 -0.02
C PRO A 135 13.91 7.07 -0.88
N LYS A 136 14.05 6.97 -2.21
CA LYS A 136 13.50 7.93 -3.18
C LYS A 136 12.91 7.16 -4.34
N ILE A 137 11.62 7.31 -4.58
CA ILE A 137 10.92 6.63 -5.66
C ILE A 137 11.00 7.51 -6.92
N PRO A 138 11.34 6.93 -8.09
CA PRO A 138 11.32 7.66 -9.35
C PRO A 138 9.93 8.24 -9.68
N GLU A 139 9.91 9.49 -10.14
CA GLU A 139 8.69 10.26 -10.39
C GLU A 139 7.70 9.56 -11.33
N LYS A 140 8.23 8.85 -12.35
CA LYS A 140 7.43 8.05 -13.30
C LYS A 140 6.46 7.09 -12.62
N TYR A 141 6.83 6.51 -11.48
CA TYR A 141 5.98 5.57 -10.74
C TYR A 141 4.96 6.29 -9.87
N LEU A 142 5.34 7.43 -9.28
CA LEU A 142 4.42 8.24 -8.47
C LEU A 142 3.26 8.76 -9.30
N ASP A 143 3.50 9.18 -10.54
CA ASP A 143 2.46 9.66 -11.46
C ASP A 143 1.44 8.55 -11.81
N ILE A 144 1.91 7.31 -11.97
CA ILE A 144 1.03 6.16 -12.22
C ILE A 144 0.21 5.82 -10.98
N ILE A 145 0.83 5.86 -9.79
CA ILE A 145 0.13 5.59 -8.51
C ILE A 145 -0.95 6.66 -8.27
N MET A 146 -0.69 7.93 -8.57
CA MET A 146 -1.70 8.99 -8.44
C MET A 146 -2.89 8.80 -9.39
N GLY A 147 -2.69 8.15 -10.54
CA GLY A 147 -3.75 7.86 -11.51
C GLY A 147 -4.68 6.70 -11.11
N ASP A 148 -4.27 5.86 -10.15
CA ASP A 148 -5.02 4.68 -9.71
C ASP A 148 -5.31 4.74 -8.21
N ARG A 149 -6.57 4.98 -7.85
CA ARG A 149 -7.01 5.10 -6.45
C ARG A 149 -6.81 3.82 -5.65
N ASP A 150 -7.06 2.66 -6.26
CA ASP A 150 -6.90 1.37 -5.57
C ASP A 150 -5.42 1.09 -5.27
N PHE A 151 -4.53 1.56 -6.13
CA PHE A 151 -3.08 1.48 -5.91
C PHE A 151 -2.66 2.46 -4.80
N TYR A 152 -3.07 3.72 -4.90
CA TYR A 152 -2.75 4.74 -3.90
C TYR A 152 -3.16 4.35 -2.48
N ASP A 153 -4.37 3.80 -2.31
CA ASP A 153 -4.89 3.38 -1.00
C ASP A 153 -4.12 2.17 -0.43
N ALA A 154 -3.55 1.33 -1.28
CA ALA A 154 -2.72 0.19 -0.88
C ALA A 154 -1.27 0.57 -0.54
N CYS A 155 -0.81 1.77 -0.93
CA CYS A 155 0.56 2.19 -0.72
C CYS A 155 0.92 2.38 0.77
N PRO A 156 2.16 2.02 1.17
CA PRO A 156 2.67 2.35 2.49
C PRO A 156 2.71 3.86 2.73
N LEU A 157 2.57 4.28 3.98
CA LEU A 157 2.59 5.70 4.37
C LEU A 157 3.84 6.45 3.88
N ILE A 158 5.00 5.80 3.86
CA ILE A 158 6.26 6.39 3.37
C ILE A 158 6.15 6.79 1.90
N VAL A 159 5.44 5.99 1.10
CA VAL A 159 5.20 6.27 -0.32
C VAL A 159 4.18 7.40 -0.47
N GLN A 160 3.11 7.37 0.31
CA GLN A 160 2.10 8.44 0.33
C GLN A 160 2.73 9.79 0.73
N GLN A 161 3.64 9.80 1.71
CA GLN A 161 4.41 10.99 2.09
C GLN A 161 5.22 11.57 0.92
N GLN A 162 5.86 10.73 0.10
CA GLN A 162 6.57 11.19 -1.09
C GLN A 162 5.62 11.77 -2.16
N ILE A 163 4.41 11.21 -2.28
CA ILE A 163 3.37 11.75 -3.16
C ILE A 163 2.90 13.12 -2.64
N TRP A 164 2.67 13.26 -1.33
CA TRP A 164 2.24 14.49 -0.67
C TRP A 164 3.24 15.63 -0.77
N LEU A 165 4.54 15.33 -0.83
CA LEU A 165 5.57 16.34 -1.09
C LEU A 165 5.44 16.96 -2.48
N ARG A 166 4.92 16.21 -3.46
CA ARG A 166 4.70 16.70 -4.84
C ARG A 166 3.32 17.33 -5.02
N ASN A 167 2.30 16.72 -4.41
CA ASN A 167 0.91 17.14 -4.51
C ASN A 167 0.35 17.47 -3.13
N ASN A 168 0.27 18.77 -2.84
CA ASN A 168 -0.22 19.25 -1.57
C ASN A 168 -1.73 19.06 -1.38
N ASP A 169 -2.51 19.08 -2.46
CA ASP A 169 -3.96 18.95 -2.39
C ASP A 169 -4.35 17.56 -1.86
N LEU A 170 -3.68 16.50 -2.34
CA LEU A 170 -3.88 15.13 -1.83
C LEU A 170 -3.51 15.01 -0.35
N PHE A 171 -2.52 15.76 0.10
CA PHE A 171 -2.15 15.80 1.51
C PHE A 171 -3.24 16.46 2.35
N VAL A 172 -3.74 17.63 1.91
CA VAL A 172 -4.83 18.35 2.56
C VAL A 172 -6.09 17.49 2.63
N GLU A 173 -6.45 16.79 1.56
CA GLU A 173 -7.57 15.85 1.54
C GLU A 173 -7.40 14.71 2.56
N ALA A 174 -6.17 14.19 2.70
CA ALA A 174 -5.88 13.09 3.63
C ALA A 174 -6.01 13.51 5.10
N PHE A 175 -5.50 14.68 5.50
CA PHE A 175 -5.48 15.08 6.91
C PHE A 175 -6.68 15.94 7.34
N ARG A 176 -7.40 16.59 6.43
CA ARG A 176 -8.62 17.37 6.73
C ARG A 176 -9.63 16.63 7.62
N PRO A 177 -10.01 15.36 7.37
CA PRO A 177 -10.96 14.66 8.23
C PRO A 177 -10.44 14.46 9.67
N LEU A 178 -9.13 14.40 9.88
CA LEU A 178 -8.54 14.31 11.22
C LEU A 178 -8.70 15.63 11.99
N ILE A 179 -8.55 16.77 11.31
CA ILE A 179 -8.80 18.09 11.89
C ILE A 179 -10.28 18.23 12.28
N GLU A 180 -11.18 17.86 11.37
CA GLU A 180 -12.63 17.91 11.63
C GLU A 180 -13.04 17.00 12.80
N SER A 181 -12.49 15.77 12.85
CA SER A 181 -12.70 14.85 13.97
C SER A 181 -12.19 15.45 15.30
N TYR A 182 -11.02 16.07 15.28
CA TYR A 182 -10.45 16.73 16.46
C TYR A 182 -11.37 17.86 16.97
N LEU A 183 -11.82 18.73 16.06
CA LEU A 183 -12.69 19.85 16.41
C LEU A 183 -14.02 19.36 16.99
N LYS A 184 -14.63 18.36 16.36
CA LYS A 184 -15.88 17.77 16.83
C LYS A 184 -15.73 17.15 18.23
N LYS A 185 -14.68 16.36 18.46
CA LYS A 185 -14.41 15.78 19.79
C LYS A 185 -14.23 16.84 20.87
N LYS A 186 -13.57 17.95 20.52
CA LYS A 186 -13.35 19.04 21.46
C LYS A 186 -14.63 19.81 21.76
N GLU A 187 -15.49 19.99 20.78
CA GLU A 187 -16.82 20.56 20.96
C GLU A 187 -17.71 19.65 21.83
N ASP A 188 -17.71 18.34 21.55
CA ASP A 188 -18.44 17.34 22.34
C ASP A 188 -17.97 17.34 23.81
N LEU A 189 -16.66 17.47 24.06
CA LEU A 189 -16.11 17.57 25.40
C LEU A 189 -16.60 18.83 26.13
N LEU A 190 -16.67 19.97 25.44
CA LEU A 190 -17.18 21.24 26.00
C LEU A 190 -18.68 21.16 26.34
N LEU A 191 -19.44 20.40 25.57
CA LEU A 191 -20.88 20.19 25.75
C LEU A 191 -21.20 19.07 26.76
N SER A 192 -20.23 18.21 27.09
CA SER A 192 -20.43 17.09 28.00
C SER A 192 -20.55 17.54 29.47
N VAL A 193 -21.59 17.04 30.15
CA VAL A 193 -21.86 17.28 31.59
C VAL A 193 -21.40 16.10 32.45
N GLU A 194 -21.12 14.94 31.83
CA GLU A 194 -20.71 13.71 32.56
C GLU A 194 -19.38 13.90 33.25
N PRO A 195 -19.23 13.63 34.57
CA PRO A 195 -17.95 13.64 35.28
C PRO A 195 -17.05 12.51 34.76
N SER A 196 -16.51 12.70 33.57
CA SER A 196 -15.31 12.03 33.15
C SER A 196 -14.16 12.54 34.02
N ASN A 197 -13.09 11.76 34.19
CA ASN A 197 -11.83 12.22 34.82
C ASN A 197 -11.17 13.40 34.06
N THR A 198 -11.89 14.01 33.11
CA THR A 198 -11.49 15.04 32.15
C THR A 198 -12.48 16.20 32.07
N ASN A 199 -13.45 16.30 32.99
CA ASN A 199 -14.38 17.43 33.04
C ASN A 199 -13.72 18.73 33.51
N PHE A 200 -14.09 19.83 32.86
CA PHE A 200 -13.89 21.27 33.13
C PHE A 200 -13.02 21.75 34.33
N PHE A 201 -13.07 21.10 35.49
CA PHE A 201 -12.24 21.39 36.68
C PHE A 201 -10.94 20.57 36.78
N THR A 202 -10.82 19.44 36.08
CA THR A 202 -9.56 18.74 35.88
C THR A 202 -9.05 19.09 34.50
N PHE A 203 -8.02 19.95 34.49
CA PHE A 203 -7.09 20.13 33.38
C PHE A 203 -6.96 18.79 32.62
N GLU A 204 -7.60 18.66 31.45
CA GLU A 204 -7.02 17.78 30.44
C GLU A 204 -5.62 18.37 30.27
N THR A 205 -4.62 17.70 30.82
CA THR A 205 -3.28 18.26 30.78
C THR A 205 -2.91 18.39 29.31
N THR A 206 -2.14 19.41 28.95
CA THR A 206 -1.58 19.53 27.60
C THR A 206 -0.94 18.20 27.15
N LYS A 207 -0.45 17.40 28.10
CA LYS A 207 0.07 16.05 27.88
C LYS A 207 -0.99 15.01 27.48
N ALA A 208 -2.20 15.04 28.06
CA ALA A 208 -3.29 14.13 27.70
C ALA A 208 -3.83 14.42 26.29
N ARG A 209 -3.98 15.69 25.92
CA ARG A 209 -4.44 16.08 24.58
C ARG A 209 -3.48 15.68 23.47
N ARG A 210 -2.16 15.78 23.69
CA ARG A 210 -1.13 15.26 22.76
C ARG A 210 -1.21 13.75 22.52
N GLN A 211 -1.90 13.01 23.39
CA GLN A 211 -2.08 11.57 23.23
C GLN A 211 -3.33 11.21 22.40
N TRP A 212 -4.14 12.20 22.01
CA TRP A 212 -5.31 11.98 21.15
C TRP A 212 -4.89 11.35 19.83
N LYS A 213 -5.73 10.43 19.36
CA LYS A 213 -5.48 9.65 18.15
C LYS A 213 -5.27 10.55 16.94
N GLU A 214 -6.10 11.58 16.79
CA GLU A 214 -6.03 12.56 15.70
C GLU A 214 -4.65 13.24 15.64
N ILE A 215 -4.12 13.67 16.79
CA ILE A 215 -2.82 14.35 16.85
C ILE A 215 -1.69 13.38 16.50
N LYS A 216 -1.73 12.16 17.05
CA LYS A 216 -0.74 11.12 16.72
C LYS A 216 -0.76 10.78 15.24
N ASP A 217 -1.94 10.63 14.65
CA ASP A 217 -2.10 10.30 13.24
C ASP A 217 -1.62 11.46 12.34
N LEU A 218 -1.89 12.71 12.71
CA LEU A 218 -1.38 13.90 12.01
C LEU A 218 0.16 13.98 12.03
N ILE A 219 0.79 13.74 13.17
CA ILE A 219 2.25 13.68 13.28
C ILE A 219 2.81 12.52 12.46
N LYS A 220 2.16 11.35 12.53
CA LYS A 220 2.54 10.18 11.74
C LYS A 220 2.47 10.45 10.24
N PHE A 221 1.45 11.18 9.78
CA PHE A 221 1.29 11.57 8.38
C PHE A 221 2.45 12.45 7.90
N CYS A 222 2.93 13.38 8.72
CA CYS A 222 4.09 14.20 8.36
C CYS A 222 5.41 13.40 8.38
N GLY A 223 5.54 12.46 9.32
CA GLY A 223 6.77 11.71 9.52
C GLY A 223 7.97 12.64 9.74
N ASN A 224 9.08 12.38 9.05
CA ASN A 224 10.30 13.19 9.15
C ASN A 224 10.35 14.36 8.14
N HIS A 225 9.26 14.63 7.42
CA HIS A 225 9.24 15.61 6.34
C HIS A 225 8.78 16.99 6.84
N GLU A 226 9.73 17.92 6.92
CA GLU A 226 9.50 19.30 7.36
C GLU A 226 8.52 20.08 6.49
N GLU A 227 8.57 19.84 5.18
CA GLU A 227 7.69 20.49 4.21
C GLU A 227 6.21 20.12 4.42
N LEU A 228 5.92 18.86 4.74
CA LEU A 228 4.56 18.40 5.05
C LEU A 228 4.06 19.06 6.33
N PHE A 229 4.88 19.13 7.38
CA PHE A 229 4.49 19.76 8.63
C PHE A 229 4.24 21.28 8.47
N LYS A 230 5.08 21.97 7.69
CA LYS A 230 4.88 23.39 7.35
C LYS A 230 3.57 23.61 6.60
N SER A 231 3.30 22.79 5.58
CA SER A 231 2.05 22.86 4.82
C SER A 231 0.83 22.65 5.74
N MET A 232 0.84 21.62 6.58
CA MET A 232 -0.25 21.35 7.52
C MET A 232 -0.47 22.53 8.48
N THR A 233 0.61 23.11 9.01
CA THR A 233 0.53 24.26 9.91
C THR A 233 0.01 25.52 9.21
N ALA A 234 0.43 25.74 7.95
CA ALA A 234 -0.07 26.83 7.12
C ALA A 234 -1.57 26.69 6.84
N TYR A 235 -2.02 25.48 6.49
CA TYR A 235 -3.44 25.18 6.30
C TYR A 235 -4.26 25.44 7.56
N ILE A 236 -3.79 25.01 8.74
CA ILE A 236 -4.47 25.30 10.01
C ILE A 236 -4.57 26.81 10.27
N ARG A 237 -3.53 27.58 9.92
CA ARG A 237 -3.54 29.04 10.05
C ARG A 237 -4.55 29.70 9.12
N GLU A 238 -4.63 29.25 7.87
CA GLU A 238 -5.62 29.74 6.90
C GLU A 238 -7.05 29.38 7.30
N LEU A 239 -7.26 28.16 7.79
CA LEU A 239 -8.55 27.70 8.31
C LEU A 239 -8.98 28.54 9.52
N PHE A 240 -8.04 28.91 10.39
CA PHE A 240 -8.32 29.82 11.51
C PHE A 240 -8.67 31.23 11.02
N ALA A 241 -7.94 31.77 10.06
CA ALA A 241 -8.24 33.10 9.50
C ALA A 241 -9.64 33.16 8.88
N THR A 242 -10.10 32.05 8.29
CA THR A 242 -11.43 31.95 7.66
C THR A 242 -12.54 31.70 8.68
N THR A 243 -12.32 30.82 9.66
CA THR A 243 -13.39 30.36 10.58
C THR A 243 -13.43 31.11 11.92
N GLY A 244 -12.32 31.72 12.35
CA GLY A 244 -12.18 32.32 13.68
C GLY A 244 -12.18 31.31 14.84
N ASN A 245 -12.10 30.00 14.57
CA ASN A 245 -12.25 28.98 15.61
C ASN A 245 -10.98 28.85 16.48
N ALA A 246 -11.04 29.33 17.73
CA ALA A 246 -9.93 29.29 18.68
C ALA A 246 -9.41 27.86 18.99
N MET A 247 -10.21 26.82 18.74
CA MET A 247 -9.78 25.42 18.92
C MET A 247 -8.63 25.04 17.97
N LEU A 248 -8.53 25.69 16.80
CA LEU A 248 -7.44 25.49 15.84
C LEU A 248 -6.09 26.00 16.38
N CYS A 249 -6.10 27.07 17.18
CA CYS A 249 -4.89 27.54 17.84
C CYS A 249 -4.37 26.53 18.87
N SER A 250 -5.29 25.88 19.60
CA SER A 250 -4.92 24.78 20.50
C SER A 250 -4.37 23.59 19.75
N LEU A 251 -5.01 23.20 18.63
CA LEU A 251 -4.53 22.09 17.78
C LEU A 251 -3.11 22.35 17.28
N ARG A 252 -2.84 23.56 16.77
CA ARG A 252 -1.49 23.94 16.32
C ARG A 252 -0.46 23.81 17.44
N TYR A 253 -0.77 24.31 18.64
CA TYR A 253 0.12 24.22 19.78
C TYR A 253 0.38 22.75 20.19
N GLU A 254 -0.68 21.93 20.22
CA GLU A 254 -0.56 20.51 20.56
C GLU A 254 0.24 19.72 19.52
N LEU A 255 0.11 20.05 18.23
CA LEU A 255 0.92 19.46 17.15
C LEU A 255 2.40 19.80 17.28
N ILE A 256 2.75 21.06 17.54
CA ILE A 256 4.16 21.47 17.74
C ILE A 256 4.77 20.73 18.92
N MET A 257 4.03 20.64 20.04
CA MET A 257 4.49 19.93 21.22
C MET A 257 4.55 18.40 21.00
N ALA A 258 3.63 17.82 20.23
CA ALA A 258 3.65 16.40 19.90
C ALA A 258 4.81 16.05 18.94
N ALA A 259 5.14 16.94 18.01
CA ALA A 259 6.32 16.82 17.14
C ALA A 259 7.62 16.84 17.96
N HIS A 260 7.71 17.73 18.97
CA HIS A 260 8.82 17.75 19.91
C HIS A 260 8.91 16.44 20.72
N ASP A 261 7.80 15.99 21.31
CA ASP A 261 7.74 14.73 22.08
C ASP A 261 8.13 13.49 21.22
N ALA A 262 7.87 13.54 19.90
CA ALA A 262 8.26 12.51 18.94
C ALA A 262 9.74 12.57 18.49
N GLY A 263 10.52 13.51 19.02
CA GLY A 263 11.95 13.67 18.68
C GLY A 263 12.20 14.25 17.29
N ILE A 264 11.20 14.88 16.67
CA ILE A 264 11.31 15.47 15.33
C ILE A 264 11.58 16.97 15.46
N GLU A 265 12.67 17.32 16.15
CA GLU A 265 13.03 18.71 16.49
C GLU A 265 13.22 19.61 15.26
N ASN A 266 13.57 19.03 14.11
CA ASN A 266 13.68 19.76 12.85
C ASN A 266 12.32 20.33 12.38
N LEU A 267 11.19 19.70 12.73
CA LEU A 267 9.85 20.24 12.44
C LEU A 267 9.53 21.47 13.29
N VAL A 268 10.03 21.49 14.53
CA VAL A 268 9.71 22.52 15.54
C VAL A 268 10.44 23.84 15.26
N LYS A 269 11.64 23.79 14.66
CA LYS A 269 12.41 25.01 14.30
C LYS A 269 11.77 25.84 13.19
N SER A 270 10.74 25.30 12.54
CA SER A 270 10.11 25.82 11.33
C SER A 270 8.64 26.19 11.47
N GLY A 271 8.07 26.03 12.68
CA GLY A 271 6.66 26.31 13.01
C GLY A 271 6.40 27.70 13.56
#